data_AF-A0A2V8M4D7-F1
#
_entry.id   AF-A0A2V8M4D7-F1
#
_cell.length_a   1.000
_cell.length_b   1.000
_cell.length_c   1.000
_cell.angle_alpha   90.00
_cell.angle_beta   90.00
_cell.angle_gamma   90.00
#
_symmetry.space_group_name_H-M   'P 1'
#
loop_
_entity.id
_entity.type
_entity.pdbx_description
1 polymer ?
#
loop_
_entity_poly.entity_id
_entity_poly.type
_entity_poly.pdbx_seq_one_letter_code
_entity_poly.pdbx_strand_id
1 'polypeptide(L)'
;GVVKYYHNRTYPIDLHAIAQSIITLVELRDLQDDSLALALNVFQYARQHMRDPSGYFYFQKGRFITNKSAYMRWCQAWMLLALTVLADGSQAALDRDSVLPRVQLMKSGIS
;
A
#
# COMPACT_ATOMS: atom_id res chain seq x y z
N GLY A 1 2.10 -9.41 4.56
CA GLY A 1 3.02 -9.14 5.69
C GLY A 1 2.87 -7.71 6.18
N VAL A 2 3.02 -7.43 7.47
CA VAL A 2 2.98 -6.04 7.97
C VAL A 2 4.40 -5.50 8.02
N VAL A 3 4.69 -4.45 7.27
CA VAL A 3 5.97 -3.73 7.32
C VAL A 3 6.10 -3.08 8.71
N LYS A 4 7.11 -3.51 9.48
CA LYS A 4 7.37 -3.03 10.85
C LYS A 4 8.27 -1.79 10.81
N TYR A 5 7.73 -0.65 11.22
CA TYR A 5 8.47 0.63 11.24
C TYR A 5 9.41 0.80 12.46
N TYR A 6 9.34 -0.08 13.47
CA TYR A 6 10.26 -0.10 14.62
C TYR A 6 10.75 -1.52 14.91
N HIS A 7 12.06 -1.69 15.06
CA HIS A 7 12.70 -2.99 15.24
C HIS A 7 12.26 -3.73 16.52
N ASN A 8 11.69 -3.05 17.53
CA ASN A 8 11.33 -3.64 18.83
C ASN A 8 9.99 -3.19 19.44
N ARG A 9 9.14 -2.43 18.74
CA ARG A 9 7.80 -2.06 19.24
C ARG A 9 6.79 -1.92 18.10
N THR A 10 5.62 -2.54 18.24
CA THR A 10 4.53 -2.38 17.26
C THR A 10 3.91 -0.98 17.27
N TYR A 11 4.10 -0.22 18.35
CA TYR A 11 3.47 1.08 18.58
C TYR A 11 4.53 2.16 18.91
N PRO A 12 4.28 3.43 18.52
CA PRO A 12 3.11 3.90 17.79
C PRO A 12 3.15 3.51 16.30
N ILE A 13 1.97 3.32 15.71
CA ILE A 13 1.79 3.16 14.27
C ILE A 13 1.49 4.53 13.71
N ASP A 14 2.39 5.00 12.84
CA ASP A 14 2.30 6.32 12.22
C ASP A 14 1.73 6.19 10.80
N LEU A 15 0.80 7.07 10.42
CA LEU A 15 0.20 7.02 9.09
C LEU A 15 1.20 7.37 7.99
N HIS A 16 2.13 8.29 8.25
CA HIS A 16 3.16 8.65 7.28
C HIS A 16 4.05 7.45 6.97
N ALA A 17 4.42 6.67 7.99
CA ALA A 17 5.13 5.41 7.84
C ALA A 17 4.36 4.38 6.98
N ILE A 18 3.05 4.26 7.18
CA ILE A 18 2.20 3.40 6.35
C ILE A 18 2.20 3.90 4.89
N ALA A 19 1.98 5.19 4.67
CA ALA A 19 1.96 5.79 3.34
C ALA A 19 3.30 5.56 2.61
N GLN A 20 4.43 5.80 3.28
CA GLN A 20 5.76 5.52 2.74
C GLN A 20 5.95 4.03 2.41
N SER A 21 5.53 3.14 3.29
CA SER A 21 5.64 1.69 3.03
C SER A 21 4.87 1.28 1.77
N ILE A 22 3.67 1.83 1.56
CA ILE A 22 2.88 1.57 0.34
C ILE A 22 3.63 2.06 -0.90
N ILE A 23 4.13 3.30 -0.89
CA ILE A 23 4.87 3.88 -2.02
C ILE A 23 6.08 3.01 -2.34
N THR A 24 6.93 2.72 -1.35
CA THR A 24 8.13 1.90 -1.55
C THR A 24 7.81 0.52 -2.12
N LEU A 25 6.78 -0.16 -1.60
CA LEU A 25 6.40 -1.48 -2.09
C LEU A 25 5.90 -1.46 -3.53
N VAL A 26 5.19 -0.41 -3.94
CA VAL A 26 4.74 -0.25 -5.33
C VAL A 26 5.92 0.06 -6.25
N GLU A 27 6.88 0.88 -5.83
CA GLU A 27 8.10 1.16 -6.61
C GLU A 27 8.98 -0.10 -6.78
N LEU A 28 8.96 -1.02 -5.81
CA LEU A 28 9.71 -2.28 -5.89
C LEU A 28 9.01 -3.40 -6.68
N ARG A 29 7.84 -3.15 -7.27
CA ARG A 29 7.03 -4.18 -7.93
C ARG A 29 7.73 -4.93 -9.07
N ASP A 30 8.65 -4.28 -9.79
CA ASP A 30 9.41 -4.92 -10.88
C ASP A 30 10.63 -5.72 -10.37
N LEU A 31 10.99 -5.58 -9.09
CA LEU A 31 12.10 -6.30 -8.45
C LEU A 31 11.64 -7.48 -7.60
N GLN A 32 10.40 -7.44 -7.11
CA GLN A 32 9.82 -8.48 -6.26
C GLN A 32 8.32 -8.59 -6.50
N ASP A 33 7.90 -9.73 -7.06
CA ASP A 33 6.53 -9.99 -7.55
C ASP A 33 5.45 -9.77 -6.47
N ASP A 34 5.73 -10.14 -5.21
CA ASP A 34 4.78 -10.02 -4.10
C ASP A 34 4.63 -8.59 -3.54
N SER A 35 5.45 -7.63 -3.99
CA SER A 35 5.50 -6.30 -3.38
C SER A 35 4.20 -5.54 -3.53
N LEU A 36 3.54 -5.65 -4.69
CA LEU A 36 2.27 -4.99 -4.94
C LEU A 36 1.14 -5.59 -4.07
N ALA A 37 1.09 -6.92 -3.95
CA ALA A 37 0.17 -7.61 -3.05
C ALA A 37 0.42 -7.22 -1.57
N LEU A 38 1.69 -7.03 -1.20
CA LEU A 38 2.07 -6.54 0.12
C LEU A 38 1.60 -5.11 0.36
N ALA A 39 1.74 -4.22 -0.63
CA ALA A 39 1.25 -2.84 -0.57
C ALA A 39 -0.27 -2.79 -0.35
N LEU A 40 -1.03 -3.61 -1.07
CA LEU A 40 -2.48 -3.75 -0.89
C LEU A 40 -2.83 -4.21 0.53
N ASN A 41 -2.09 -5.16 1.10
CA ASN A 41 -2.31 -5.61 2.48
C ASN A 41 -2.05 -4.49 3.50
N VAL A 42 -0.99 -3.70 3.30
CA VAL A 42 -0.68 -2.53 4.15
C VAL A 42 -1.78 -1.48 4.05
N PHE A 43 -2.29 -1.20 2.85
CA PHE A 43 -3.43 -0.30 2.67
C PHE A 43 -4.69 -0.81 3.37
N GLN A 44 -5.02 -2.10 3.24
CA GLN A 44 -6.20 -2.66 3.90
C GLN A 44 -6.11 -2.55 5.43
N TYR A 45 -4.92 -2.76 5.98
CA TYR A 45 -4.66 -2.50 7.40
C TYR A 45 -4.95 -1.03 7.76
N ALA A 46 -4.43 -0.07 6.99
CA ALA A 46 -4.67 1.35 7.21
C ALA A 46 -6.16 1.70 7.13
N ARG A 47 -6.87 1.17 6.14
CA ARG A 47 -8.31 1.39 5.95
C ARG A 47 -9.13 0.87 7.14
N GLN A 48 -8.76 -0.27 7.71
CA GLN A 48 -9.49 -0.89 8.82
C GLN A 48 -9.15 -0.26 10.18
N HIS A 49 -7.91 0.17 10.39
CA HIS A 49 -7.44 0.53 11.73
C HIS A 49 -7.01 1.99 11.90
N MET A 50 -6.76 2.69 10.79
CA MET A 50 -6.22 4.06 10.76
C MET A 50 -7.14 5.04 10.03
N ARG A 51 -8.35 4.64 9.64
CA ARG A 51 -9.33 5.51 8.99
C ARG A 51 -10.55 5.73 9.87
N ASP A 52 -11.00 6.97 9.92
CA ASP A 52 -12.28 7.34 10.55
C ASP A 52 -13.46 6.95 9.64
N PRO A 53 -14.63 6.61 10.20
CA PRO A 53 -15.84 6.41 9.42
C PRO A 53 -16.21 7.61 8.54
N SER A 54 -15.91 8.84 8.97
CA SER A 54 -16.13 10.08 8.18
C SER A 54 -15.18 10.23 6.99
N GLY A 55 -14.06 9.50 6.99
CA GLY A 55 -13.26 9.23 5.80
C GLY A 55 -11.82 9.71 5.80
N TYR A 56 -11.39 10.48 6.81
CA TYR A 56 -9.99 10.88 6.97
C TYR A 56 -9.17 9.81 7.71
N PHE A 57 -7.85 9.89 7.60
CA PHE A 57 -6.94 8.99 8.32
C PHE A 57 -6.38 9.59 9.62
N TYR A 58 -6.24 8.79 10.66
CA TYR A 58 -5.64 9.20 11.94
C TYR A 58 -4.15 9.49 11.79
N PHE A 59 -3.62 10.45 12.54
CA PHE A 59 -2.19 10.72 12.57
C PHE A 59 -1.40 9.52 13.07
N GLN A 60 -1.80 9.01 14.24
CA GLN A 60 -1.02 8.01 14.95
C GLN A 60 -1.89 7.15 15.85
N LYS A 61 -1.62 5.85 15.87
CA LYS A 61 -2.24 4.91 16.79
C LYS A 61 -1.20 4.41 17.79
N GLY A 62 -1.39 4.73 19.06
CA GLY A 62 -0.63 4.16 20.17
C GLY A 62 -1.29 2.89 20.71
N ARG A 63 -0.66 2.29 21.74
CA ARG A 63 -1.18 1.06 22.38
C ARG A 63 -2.50 1.29 23.10
N PHE A 64 -2.67 2.45 23.73
CA PHE A 64 -3.85 2.78 24.54
C PHE A 64 -4.63 3.98 24.01
N ILE A 65 -3.97 4.91 23.32
CA ILE A 65 -4.54 6.16 22.85
C ILE A 65 -4.31 6.27 21.34
N THR A 66 -5.31 6.77 20.62
CA THR A 66 -5.20 7.08 19.18
C THR A 66 -5.30 8.59 19.00
N ASN A 67 -4.31 9.18 18.35
CA ASN A 67 -4.36 10.57 17.92
C ASN A 67 -5.09 10.65 16.57
N LYS A 68 -6.35 11.05 16.62
CA LYS A 68 -7.24 11.17 15.45
C LYS A 68 -7.14 12.52 14.74
N SER A 69 -6.10 13.31 14.98
CA SER A 69 -5.94 14.61 14.30
C SER A 69 -5.76 14.42 12.80
N ALA A 70 -6.58 15.09 12.00
CA ALA A 70 -6.54 15.03 10.54
C ALA A 70 -5.52 16.03 9.98
N TYR A 71 -4.22 15.75 10.13
CA TYR A 71 -3.19 16.64 9.57
C TYR A 71 -3.19 16.59 8.05
N MET A 72 -3.84 17.57 7.42
CA MET A 72 -4.03 17.62 5.97
C MET A 72 -2.71 17.56 5.20
N ARG A 73 -1.74 18.40 5.56
CA ARG A 73 -0.45 18.50 4.84
C ARG A 73 0.48 17.30 5.07
N TRP A 74 0.33 16.60 6.19
CA TRP A 74 1.25 15.55 6.58
C TRP A 74 0.62 14.16 6.42
N CYS A 75 -0.45 13.86 7.15
CA CYS A 75 -1.05 12.54 7.07
C CYS A 75 -1.88 12.36 5.80
N GLN A 76 -2.79 13.29 5.54
CA GLN A 76 -3.73 13.12 4.43
C GLN A 76 -3.02 13.24 3.09
N ALA A 77 -2.14 14.22 2.90
CA ALA A 77 -1.42 14.42 1.63
C ALA A 77 -0.54 13.22 1.27
N TRP A 78 0.16 12.65 2.23
CA TRP A 78 1.01 11.48 1.97
C TRP A 78 0.21 10.21 1.75
N MET A 79 -0.89 10.02 2.49
CA MET A 79 -1.78 8.90 2.24
C MET A 79 -2.46 9.02 0.87
N LEU A 80 -2.85 10.23 0.45
CA LEU A 80 -3.38 10.48 -0.89
C LEU A 80 -2.36 10.12 -1.97
N LEU A 81 -1.10 10.57 -1.83
CA LEU A 81 -0.02 10.19 -2.73
C LEU A 81 0.14 8.67 -2.80
N ALA A 82 0.18 7.99 -1.65
CA ALA A 82 0.31 6.55 -1.59
C ALA A 82 -0.84 5.82 -2.29
N LEU A 83 -2.08 6.32 -2.19
CA LEU A 83 -3.24 5.75 -2.87
C LEU A 83 -3.18 5.95 -4.37
N THR A 84 -2.75 7.13 -4.83
CA THR A 84 -2.56 7.38 -6.27
C THR A 84 -1.51 6.45 -6.86
N VAL A 85 -0.36 6.30 -6.20
CA VAL A 85 0.71 5.38 -6.61
C VAL A 85 0.23 3.93 -6.61
N LEU A 86 -0.49 3.50 -5.57
CA LEU A 86 -1.03 2.15 -5.48
C LEU A 86 -2.08 1.85 -6.57
N ALA A 87 -2.94 2.81 -6.88
CA ALA A 87 -3.93 2.66 -7.94
C ALA A 87 -3.26 2.52 -9.32
N ASP A 88 -2.28 3.37 -9.61
CA ASP A 88 -1.49 3.29 -10.85
C ASP A 88 -0.74 1.96 -10.98
N GLY A 89 -0.01 1.56 -9.93
CA GLY A 89 0.70 0.28 -9.89
C GLY A 89 -0.22 -0.93 -10.04
N SER A 90 -1.44 -0.87 -9.50
CA SER A 90 -2.46 -1.92 -9.65
C SER A 90 -3.02 -1.98 -11.07
N GLN A 91 -3.28 -0.83 -11.71
CA GLN A 91 -3.74 -0.79 -13.09
C GLN A 91 -2.68 -1.36 -14.04
N ALA A 92 -1.42 -0.98 -13.87
CA ALA A 92 -0.32 -1.50 -14.67
C ALA A 92 -0.17 -3.03 -14.56
N ALA A 93 -0.41 -3.60 -13.38
CA ALA A 93 -0.38 -5.05 -13.18
C ALA A 93 -1.55 -5.75 -13.92
N LEU A 94 -2.77 -5.21 -13.81
CA LEU A 94 -3.94 -5.73 -14.54
C LEU A 94 -3.73 -5.67 -16.06
N ASP A 95 -3.15 -4.58 -16.55
CA ASP A 95 -2.86 -4.42 -17.97
C ASP A 95 -1.82 -5.44 -18.44
N ARG A 96 -0.75 -5.68 -17.67
CA ARG A 96 0.24 -6.75 -17.97
C ARG A 96 -0.42 -8.13 -18.03
N ASP A 97 -1.23 -8.48 -17.03
CA ASP A 97 -1.90 -9.78 -16.94
C ASP A 97 -2.98 -9.96 -18.03
N SER A 98 -3.54 -8.87 -18.56
CA SER A 98 -4.48 -8.91 -19.70
C SER A 98 -3.78 -9.09 -21.06
N VAL A 99 -2.51 -8.70 -21.17
CA VAL A 99 -1.70 -8.77 -22.41
C VAL A 99 -0.93 -10.10 -22.52
N LEU A 100 -0.44 -10.64 -21.40
CA LEU A 100 0.31 -11.91 -21.35
C LEU A 100 -0.46 -13.22 -21.65
N PRO A 101 -1.81 -13.33 -21.63
CA PRO A 101 -2.51 -14.56 -22.03
C PRO A 101 -2.27 -14.91 -23.51
N ARG A 102 -1.91 -13.91 -24.32
CA ARG A 102 -1.72 -14.05 -25.77
C ARG A 102 -0.31 -14.49 -26.16
N VAL A 103 0.69 -14.28 -25.30
CA VAL A 103 2.09 -14.62 -25.58
C VAL A 103 2.40 -16.08 -25.23
N GLN A 104 1.69 -16.65 -24.25
CA GLN A 104 1.87 -18.05 -23.84
C GLN A 104 1.33 -19.05 -24.89
N LEU A 105 0.20 -18.73 -25.54
CA LEU A 105 -0.42 -19.58 -26.57
C LEU A 105 0.44 -19.68 -27.84
N MET A 106 1.21 -18.64 -28.18
CA MET A 106 2.00 -18.60 -29.40
C MET A 106 3.32 -19.40 -29.31
N LYS A 107 3.77 -19.76 -28.10
CA LYS A 107 4.95 -20.62 -27.88
C LYS A 107 4.62 -22.11 -27.76
N SER A 108 3.34 -22.47 -27.67
CA SER A 108 2.88 -23.87 -27.55
C SER A 108 2.50 -24.55 -28.88
N GLY A 109 2.59 -23.82 -30.00
CA GLY A 109 2.20 -24.31 -31.33
C GLY A 109 3.34 -24.63 -32.30
N ILE A 110 4.58 -24.73 -31.82
CA ILE A 110 5.73 -25.15 -32.63
C ILE A 110 6.50 -26.23 -31.85
N SER A 111 5.98 -27.46 -31.88
CA SER A 111 6.78 -28.68 -31.80
C SER A 111 6.03 -29.84 -32.42
#